data_AF-R4W5W8-F1
#
_entry.id   AF-R4W5W8-F1
#
_cell.length_a   1.000
_cell.length_b   1.000
_cell.length_c   1.000
_cell.angle_alpha   90.00
_cell.angle_beta   90.00
_cell.angle_gamma   90.00
#
_symmetry.space_group_name_H-M   'P 1'
#
loop_
_entity.id
_entity.type
_entity.pdbx_description
1 polymer ?
#
loop_
_entity_poly.entity_id
_entity_poly.type
_entity_poly.pdbx_seq_one_letter_code
_entity_poly.pdbx_strand_id
1 'polypeptide(L)'
;MTLGSEQSRYDARYRIRQRTRDAMLDFPLLVERLAERDREQVFDPETGGITDAIVDAIAFCYLGAADVAADPERLLAAGVRRAERERRGPDCPLLDVDVSVEATDDERVDHIAQCVGDGAIHELDERDLRALARLLADRDDVSLADLLDD
;
A
#
# COMPACT_ATOMS: atom_id res chain seq x y z
N MET A 1 -31.19 4.82 -29.37
CA MET A 1 -30.59 4.41 -28.08
C MET A 1 -30.81 2.93 -27.90
N THR A 2 -29.73 2.16 -27.93
CA THR A 2 -29.70 0.70 -28.04
C THR A 2 -29.71 0.04 -26.66
N LEU A 3 -30.90 -0.29 -26.16
CA LEU A 3 -31.13 -1.03 -24.90
C LEU A 3 -30.24 -2.29 -24.78
N GLY A 4 -29.94 -2.97 -25.89
CA GLY A 4 -29.04 -4.13 -25.90
C GLY A 4 -27.57 -3.80 -25.59
N SER A 5 -27.10 -2.58 -25.87
CA SER A 5 -25.74 -2.17 -25.53
C SER A 5 -25.59 -1.80 -24.05
N GLU A 6 -26.64 -1.25 -23.45
CA GLU A 6 -26.67 -0.92 -22.02
C GLU A 6 -26.80 -2.20 -21.18
N GLN A 7 -27.69 -3.12 -21.58
CA GLN A 7 -27.84 -4.41 -20.93
C GLN A 7 -26.54 -5.23 -21.00
N SER A 8 -25.88 -5.26 -22.17
CA SER A 8 -24.59 -5.95 -22.33
C SER A 8 -23.49 -5.38 -21.43
N ARG A 9 -23.42 -4.04 -21.30
CA ARG A 9 -22.48 -3.37 -20.37
C ARG A 9 -22.81 -3.69 -18.91
N TYR A 10 -24.08 -3.73 -18.56
CA TYR A 10 -24.52 -4.08 -17.21
C TYR A 10 -24.12 -5.52 -16.86
N ASP A 11 -24.42 -6.47 -17.74
CA ASP A 11 -24.10 -7.88 -17.56
C ASP A 11 -22.58 -8.11 -17.47
N ALA A 12 -21.80 -7.39 -18.28
CA ALA A 12 -20.34 -7.42 -18.20
C ALA A 12 -19.82 -6.94 -16.84
N ARG A 13 -20.33 -5.81 -16.34
CA ARG A 13 -19.97 -5.29 -15.01
C ARG A 13 -20.36 -6.24 -13.89
N TYR A 14 -21.53 -6.87 -14.00
CA TYR A 14 -21.97 -7.88 -13.04
C TYR A 14 -21.01 -9.08 -13.00
N ARG A 15 -20.64 -9.63 -14.17
CA ARG A 15 -19.69 -10.75 -14.25
C ARG A 15 -18.32 -10.40 -13.68
N ILE A 16 -17.82 -9.19 -13.94
CA ILE A 16 -16.55 -8.72 -13.37
C ILE A 16 -16.64 -8.68 -11.84
N ARG A 17 -17.69 -8.07 -11.28
CA ARG A 17 -17.89 -8.01 -9.82
C ARG A 17 -17.95 -9.40 -9.18
N GLN A 18 -18.66 -10.34 -9.80
CA GLN A 18 -18.72 -11.72 -9.29
C GLN A 18 -17.36 -12.39 -9.32
N ARG A 19 -16.65 -12.33 -10.45
CA ARG A 19 -15.29 -12.89 -10.57
C ARG A 19 -14.32 -12.30 -9.56
N THR A 20 -14.36 -10.98 -9.36
CA THR A 20 -13.52 -10.31 -8.37
C THR A 20 -13.88 -10.75 -6.95
N ARG A 21 -15.18 -10.87 -6.63
CA ARG A 21 -15.63 -11.36 -5.33
C ARG A 21 -15.18 -12.80 -5.08
N ASP A 22 -15.35 -13.67 -6.07
CA ASP A 22 -14.96 -15.08 -5.98
C ASP A 22 -13.44 -15.19 -5.77
N ALA A 23 -12.64 -14.46 -6.56
CA ALA A 23 -11.19 -14.41 -6.39
C ALA A 23 -10.78 -13.88 -5.00
N MET A 24 -11.48 -12.89 -4.44
CA MET A 24 -11.21 -12.41 -3.08
C MET A 24 -11.50 -13.46 -2.01
N LEU A 25 -12.52 -14.29 -2.23
CA LEU A 25 -12.89 -15.38 -1.31
C LEU A 25 -11.94 -16.58 -1.40
N ASP A 26 -11.13 -16.67 -2.44
CA ASP A 26 -10.09 -17.70 -2.57
C ASP A 26 -8.85 -17.39 -1.72
N PHE A 27 -8.54 -16.11 -1.43
CA PHE A 27 -7.32 -15.73 -0.71
C PHE A 27 -7.11 -16.44 0.64
N PRO A 28 -8.12 -16.65 1.51
CA PRO A 28 -7.94 -17.42 2.73
C PRO A 28 -7.42 -18.85 2.46
N LEU A 29 -7.93 -19.51 1.41
CA LEU A 29 -7.48 -20.84 1.01
C LEU A 29 -6.08 -20.79 0.42
N LEU A 30 -5.77 -19.80 -0.42
CA LEU A 30 -4.43 -19.62 -0.98
C LEU A 30 -3.39 -19.40 0.13
N VAL A 31 -3.70 -18.57 1.12
CA VAL A 31 -2.79 -18.30 2.24
C VAL A 31 -2.53 -19.55 3.09
N GLU A 32 -3.57 -20.35 3.36
CA GLU A 32 -3.45 -21.52 4.25
C GLU A 32 -2.95 -22.79 3.56
N ARG A 33 -3.19 -22.94 2.25
CA ARG A 33 -3.07 -24.23 1.57
C ARG A 33 -2.19 -24.22 0.33
N LEU A 34 -1.89 -23.06 -0.26
CA LEU A 34 -1.02 -23.01 -1.43
C LEU A 34 0.40 -23.37 -1.01
N ALA A 35 1.01 -24.32 -1.70
CA ALA A 35 2.40 -24.67 -1.46
C ALA A 35 3.31 -23.48 -1.79
N GLU A 36 4.41 -23.34 -1.05
CA GLU A 36 5.38 -22.26 -1.26
C GLU A 36 5.89 -22.20 -2.71
N ARG A 37 6.19 -23.35 -3.31
CA ARG A 37 6.61 -23.45 -4.71
C ARG A 37 5.56 -22.87 -5.67
N ASP A 38 4.28 -23.14 -5.44
CA ASP A 38 3.22 -22.62 -6.32
C ASP A 38 3.01 -21.12 -6.10
N ARG A 39 3.18 -20.65 -4.85
CA ARG A 39 3.19 -19.22 -4.51
C ARG A 39 4.33 -18.50 -5.23
N GLU A 40 5.53 -19.06 -5.28
CA GLU A 40 6.66 -18.50 -6.02
C GLU A 40 6.35 -18.34 -7.52
N GLN A 41 5.61 -19.28 -8.12
CA GLN A 41 5.18 -19.17 -9.53
C GLN A 41 4.16 -18.04 -9.74
N VAL A 42 3.25 -17.80 -8.78
CA VAL A 42 2.30 -16.69 -8.85
C VAL A 42 3.03 -15.34 -8.77
N PHE A 43 4.09 -15.27 -7.97
CA PHE A 43 4.86 -14.05 -7.73
C PHE A 43 6.17 -13.96 -8.54
N ASP A 44 6.29 -14.73 -9.62
CA ASP A 44 7.49 -14.76 -10.46
C ASP A 44 7.72 -13.40 -11.13
N PRO A 45 8.81 -12.67 -10.80
CA PRO A 45 9.09 -11.35 -11.35
C PRO A 45 9.36 -11.37 -12.86
N GLU A 46 9.74 -12.52 -13.45
CA GLU A 46 9.98 -12.63 -14.90
C GLU A 46 8.69 -12.45 -15.72
N THR A 47 7.53 -12.67 -15.10
CA THR A 47 6.22 -12.48 -15.74
C THR A 47 5.90 -11.00 -16.02
N GLY A 48 6.65 -10.07 -15.41
CA GLY A 48 6.49 -8.63 -15.56
C GLY A 48 5.24 -8.08 -14.88
N GLY A 49 5.33 -6.86 -14.34
CA GLY A 49 4.19 -6.12 -13.78
C GLY A 49 3.57 -6.68 -12.49
N ILE A 50 4.14 -7.75 -11.90
CA ILE A 50 3.61 -8.34 -10.66
C ILE A 50 3.69 -7.37 -9.47
N THR A 51 4.76 -6.57 -9.39
CA THR A 51 4.89 -5.55 -8.33
C THR A 51 3.77 -4.53 -8.42
N ASP A 52 3.51 -3.97 -9.61
CA ASP A 52 2.42 -3.01 -9.83
C ASP A 52 1.06 -3.65 -9.54
N ALA A 53 0.86 -4.90 -9.96
CA ALA A 53 -0.38 -5.64 -9.67
C ALA A 53 -0.60 -5.85 -8.16
N ILE A 54 0.46 -6.08 -7.38
CA ILE A 54 0.37 -6.15 -5.92
C ILE A 54 0.00 -4.79 -5.34
N VAL A 55 0.63 -3.71 -5.80
CA VAL A 55 0.31 -2.34 -5.37
C VAL A 55 -1.16 -2.01 -5.66
N ASP A 56 -1.63 -2.30 -6.86
CA ASP A 56 -3.03 -2.08 -7.27
C ASP A 56 -4.00 -2.95 -6.46
N ALA A 57 -3.64 -4.20 -6.14
CA ALA A 57 -4.45 -5.06 -5.29
C ALA A 57 -4.56 -4.53 -3.85
N ILE A 58 -3.46 -4.02 -3.29
CA ILE A 58 -3.45 -3.37 -1.97
C ILE A 58 -4.32 -2.11 -2.00
N ALA A 59 -4.16 -1.25 -3.02
CA ALA A 59 -4.98 -0.05 -3.18
C ALA A 59 -6.48 -0.37 -3.32
N PHE A 60 -6.82 -1.39 -4.10
CA PHE A 60 -8.21 -1.86 -4.25
C PHE A 60 -8.80 -2.33 -2.91
N CYS A 61 -8.05 -3.12 -2.14
CA CYS A 61 -8.47 -3.56 -0.81
C CYS A 61 -8.60 -2.40 0.18
N TYR A 62 -7.68 -1.42 0.13
CA TYR A 62 -7.72 -0.22 0.97
C TYR A 62 -8.98 0.62 0.69
N LEU A 63 -9.32 0.82 -0.58
CA LEU A 63 -10.56 1.50 -0.98
C LEU A 63 -11.80 0.71 -0.55
N GLY A 64 -11.79 -0.61 -0.74
CA GLY A 64 -12.91 -1.48 -0.37
C GLY A 64 -13.14 -1.61 1.14
N ALA A 65 -12.12 -1.37 1.96
CA ALA A 65 -12.24 -1.32 3.42
C ALA A 65 -13.25 -0.27 3.89
N ALA A 66 -13.22 0.91 3.27
CA ALA A 66 -14.16 1.99 3.56
C ALA A 66 -15.62 1.58 3.25
N ASP A 67 -15.83 0.82 2.18
CA ASP A 67 -17.16 0.35 1.75
C ASP A 67 -17.77 -0.68 2.71
N VAL A 68 -16.94 -1.41 3.46
CA VAL A 68 -17.38 -2.37 4.49
C VAL A 68 -17.34 -1.79 5.91
N ALA A 69 -17.19 -0.47 6.05
CA ALA A 69 -17.06 0.24 7.32
C ALA A 69 -15.94 -0.30 8.23
N ALA A 70 -14.88 -0.84 7.61
CA ALA A 70 -13.68 -1.25 8.31
C ALA A 70 -12.61 -0.15 8.22
N ASP A 71 -11.77 -0.07 9.25
CA ASP A 71 -10.60 0.78 9.24
C ASP A 71 -9.51 0.15 8.31
N PRO A 72 -9.14 0.83 7.21
CA PRO A 72 -8.17 0.31 6.25
C PRO A 72 -6.81 -0.01 6.87
N GLU A 73 -6.32 0.82 7.79
CA GLU A 73 -5.02 0.62 8.46
C GLU A 73 -5.05 -0.66 9.30
N ARG A 74 -6.15 -0.88 10.02
CA ARG A 74 -6.35 -2.11 10.82
C ARG A 74 -6.45 -3.36 9.95
N LEU A 75 -7.08 -3.27 8.78
CA LEU A 75 -7.16 -4.38 7.82
C LEU A 75 -5.79 -4.73 7.25
N LEU A 76 -5.02 -3.75 6.81
CA LEU A 76 -3.65 -3.97 6.32
C LEU A 76 -2.76 -4.57 7.41
N ALA A 77 -2.79 -3.98 8.62
CA ALA A 77 -2.04 -4.51 9.75
C ALA A 77 -2.45 -5.94 10.11
N ALA A 78 -3.74 -6.29 10.02
CA ALA A 78 -4.21 -7.66 10.23
C ALA A 78 -3.72 -8.62 9.14
N GLY A 79 -3.71 -8.18 7.88
CA GLY A 79 -3.15 -8.94 6.75
C GLY A 79 -1.66 -9.24 6.93
N VAL A 80 -0.86 -8.22 7.28
CA VAL A 80 0.58 -8.38 7.56
C VAL A 80 0.81 -9.33 8.74
N ARG A 81 0.08 -9.15 9.85
CA ARG A 81 0.18 -10.08 11.00
C ARG A 81 -0.15 -11.51 10.62
N ARG A 82 -1.13 -11.73 9.74
CA ARG A 82 -1.48 -13.07 9.25
C ARG A 82 -0.34 -13.65 8.41
N ALA A 83 0.18 -12.89 7.45
CA ALA A 83 1.29 -13.34 6.60
C ALA A 83 2.55 -13.68 7.42
N GLU A 84 2.88 -12.86 8.41
CA GLU A 84 4.04 -13.07 9.28
C GLU A 84 3.90 -14.32 10.17
N ARG A 85 2.67 -14.65 10.61
CA ARG A 85 2.40 -15.91 11.33
C ARG A 85 2.57 -17.12 10.43
N GLU A 86 2.06 -17.07 9.19
CA GLU A 86 2.27 -18.17 8.24
C GLU A 86 3.75 -18.38 7.94
N ARG A 87 4.53 -17.29 7.81
CA ARG A 87 5.97 -17.37 7.54
C ARG A 87 6.77 -17.93 8.71
N ARG A 88 6.43 -17.56 9.95
CA ARG A 88 7.16 -18.01 11.16
C ARG A 88 6.62 -19.31 11.75
N GLY A 89 5.39 -19.70 11.40
CA GLY A 89 4.74 -20.90 11.93
C GLY A 89 4.26 -20.75 13.38
N PRO A 90 4.12 -21.86 14.11
CA PRO A 90 3.46 -21.89 15.43
C PRO A 90 4.19 -21.12 16.53
N ASP A 91 5.49 -20.86 16.36
CA ASP A 91 6.32 -20.13 17.33
C ASP A 91 6.35 -18.61 17.05
N CYS A 92 5.44 -18.09 16.22
CA CYS A 92 5.37 -16.67 15.94
C CYS A 92 5.08 -15.88 17.23
N PRO A 93 5.93 -14.91 17.62
CA PRO A 93 5.66 -14.06 18.77
C PRO A 93 4.46 -13.16 18.53
N LEU A 94 3.99 -12.50 19.60
CA LEU A 94 3.01 -11.43 19.46
C LEU A 94 3.64 -10.31 18.61
N LEU A 95 3.00 -10.00 17.49
CA LEU A 95 3.46 -8.97 16.56
C LEU A 95 2.71 -7.68 16.81
N ASP A 96 3.47 -6.62 17.05
CA ASP A 96 2.98 -5.25 16.94
C ASP A 96 3.18 -4.80 15.49
N VAL A 97 2.08 -4.48 14.81
CA VAL A 97 2.11 -4.01 13.42
C VAL A 97 1.25 -2.78 13.36
N ASP A 98 1.92 -1.67 13.10
CA ASP A 98 1.34 -0.35 12.94
C ASP A 98 1.40 0.04 11.46
N VAL A 99 0.29 0.55 10.94
CA VAL A 99 0.18 1.08 9.58
C VAL A 99 -0.38 2.48 9.76
N SER A 100 0.41 3.49 9.42
CA SER A 100 0.04 4.90 9.59
C SER A 100 0.11 5.63 8.26
N VAL A 101 -0.94 6.33 7.87
CA VAL A 101 -0.92 7.25 6.73
C VAL A 101 -0.75 8.69 7.22
N GLU A 102 0.42 9.26 6.96
CA GLU A 102 0.72 10.66 7.27
C GLU A 102 0.70 11.49 5.98
N ALA A 103 -0.18 12.49 5.91
CA ALA A 103 -0.15 13.50 4.87
C ALA A 103 0.75 14.67 5.28
N THR A 104 1.56 15.13 4.32
CA THR A 104 2.34 16.37 4.42
C THR A 104 1.76 17.33 3.40
N ASP A 105 1.30 18.50 3.86
CA ASP A 105 0.80 19.57 3.01
C ASP A 105 1.93 20.50 2.57
N ASP A 106 1.66 21.32 1.56
CA ASP A 106 2.65 22.26 1.01
C ASP A 106 3.17 23.23 2.07
N GLU A 107 2.31 23.70 2.99
CA GLU A 107 2.71 24.58 4.09
C GLU A 107 3.77 23.94 5.00
N ARG A 108 3.62 22.65 5.32
CA ARG A 108 4.61 21.90 6.11
C ARG A 108 5.88 21.66 5.30
N VAL A 109 5.77 21.37 4.00
CA VAL A 109 6.96 21.25 3.13
C VAL A 109 7.75 22.56 3.11
N ASP A 110 7.08 23.70 2.96
CA ASP A 110 7.69 25.02 2.96
C ASP A 110 8.38 25.33 4.30
N HIS A 111 7.72 25.00 5.42
CA HIS A 111 8.33 25.13 6.75
C HIS A 111 9.60 24.28 6.89
N ILE A 112 9.56 23.03 6.45
CA ILE A 112 10.72 22.12 6.47
C ILE A 112 11.85 22.68 5.61
N ALA A 113 11.54 23.12 4.38
CA ALA A 113 12.52 23.69 3.46
C ALA A 113 13.19 24.94 4.05
N GLN A 114 12.40 25.82 4.67
CA GLN A 114 12.91 27.01 5.34
C GLN A 114 13.86 26.65 6.50
N CYS A 115 13.45 25.75 7.40
CA CYS A 115 14.28 25.34 8.52
C CYS A 115 15.57 24.64 8.06
N VAL A 116 15.54 23.89 6.97
CA VAL A 116 16.74 23.27 6.39
C VAL A 116 17.67 24.34 5.79
N GLY A 117 17.14 25.28 5.01
CA GLY A 117 17.91 26.38 4.41
C GLY A 117 18.53 27.32 5.44
N ASP A 118 17.81 27.60 6.53
CA ASP A 118 18.29 28.43 7.64
C ASP A 118 19.27 27.69 8.58
N GLY A 119 19.53 26.39 8.35
CA GLY A 119 20.32 25.54 9.24
C GLY A 119 19.66 25.28 10.61
N ALA A 120 18.36 25.58 10.72
CA ALA A 120 17.52 25.48 11.91
C ALA A 120 16.83 24.11 12.04
N ILE A 121 17.47 23.02 11.62
CA ILE A 121 16.91 21.63 11.67
C ILE A 121 16.43 21.24 13.07
N HIS A 122 17.04 21.80 14.12
CA HIS A 122 16.67 21.56 15.52
C HIS A 122 15.27 22.10 15.90
N GLU A 123 14.66 22.93 15.06
CA GLU A 123 13.29 23.44 15.24
C GLU A 123 12.24 22.47 14.69
N LEU A 124 12.63 21.48 13.87
CA LEU A 124 11.72 20.49 13.30
C LEU A 124 11.25 19.49 14.35
N ASP A 125 9.95 19.22 14.36
CA ASP A 125 9.36 18.17 15.18
C ASP A 125 9.58 16.76 14.57
N GLU A 126 9.19 15.71 15.30
CA GLU A 126 9.37 14.33 14.81
C GLU A 126 8.62 14.07 13.51
N ARG A 127 7.45 14.69 13.31
CA ARG A 127 6.65 14.53 12.09
C ARG A 127 7.32 15.24 10.92
N ASP A 128 7.90 16.41 11.14
CA ASP A 128 8.65 17.16 10.14
C ASP A 128 9.93 16.42 9.74
N LEU A 129 10.64 15.81 10.69
CA LEU A 129 11.81 14.98 10.40
C LEU A 129 11.45 13.73 9.59
N ARG A 130 10.32 13.07 9.88
CA ARG A 130 9.83 11.94 9.07
C ARG A 130 9.40 12.38 7.68
N ALA A 131 8.72 13.52 7.56
CA ALA A 131 8.34 14.09 6.28
C ALA A 131 9.58 14.43 5.44
N LEU A 132 10.59 15.07 6.04
CA LEU A 132 11.88 15.34 5.40
C LEU A 132 12.55 14.05 4.92
N ALA A 133 12.62 13.01 5.76
CA ALA A 133 13.21 11.72 5.37
C ALA A 133 12.48 11.09 4.17
N ARG A 134 11.15 11.19 4.10
CA ARG A 134 10.35 10.72 2.96
C ARG A 134 10.59 11.55 1.70
N LEU A 135 10.61 12.87 1.81
CA LEU A 135 10.90 13.78 0.69
C LEU A 135 12.27 13.51 0.06
N LEU A 136 13.26 13.16 0.89
CA LEU A 136 14.60 12.78 0.45
C LEU A 136 14.59 11.38 -0.20
N ALA A 137 13.83 10.43 0.34
CA ALA A 137 13.76 9.06 -0.19
C ALA A 137 13.01 8.97 -1.53
N ASP A 138 11.98 9.80 -1.75
CA ASP A 138 11.26 9.86 -3.02
C ASP A 138 12.09 10.49 -4.15
N ARG A 139 13.23 11.11 -3.80
CA ARG A 139 14.22 11.63 -4.75
C ARG A 139 15.47 10.77 -4.73
N ASP A 140 15.43 9.64 -5.43
CA ASP A 140 16.57 8.74 -5.68
C ASP A 140 17.80 9.42 -6.36
N ASP A 141 17.77 10.74 -6.60
CA ASP A 141 18.80 11.47 -7.37
C ASP A 141 19.21 12.84 -6.77
N VAL A 142 18.78 13.23 -5.56
CA VAL A 142 19.10 14.57 -5.02
C VAL A 142 19.99 14.50 -3.79
N SER A 143 21.18 15.09 -3.90
CA SER A 143 22.09 15.30 -2.79
C SER A 143 21.52 16.38 -1.87
N LEU A 144 21.67 16.23 -0.55
CA LEU A 144 21.37 17.30 0.42
C LEU A 144 22.07 18.64 0.08
N ALA A 145 23.15 18.60 -0.70
CA ALA A 145 23.80 19.79 -1.22
C ALA A 145 22.92 20.61 -2.19
N ASP A 146 22.08 19.97 -2.99
CA ASP A 146 21.24 20.63 -3.99
C ASP A 146 20.00 21.32 -3.39
N LEU A 147 19.66 20.97 -2.13
CA LEU A 147 18.58 21.63 -1.35
C LEU A 147 19.10 22.82 -0.53
N LEU A 148 20.41 22.97 -0.41
CA LEU A 148 21.08 24.00 0.38
C LEU A 148 21.72 25.10 -0.49
N ASP A 149 21.72 24.92 -1.82
CA ASP A 149 22.18 25.90 -2.81
C ASP A 149 20.96 26.55 -3.52
N ASP A 150 20.25 27.43 -2.80
CA ASP A 150 19.55 28.61 -3.35
C ASP A 150 19.37 29.70 -2.28
#